data_AF-A0A2K0W1F7-F1
#
_entry.id   AF-A0A2K0W1F7-F1
#
_cell.length_a   1.000
_cell.length_b   1.000
_cell.length_c   1.000
_cell.angle_alpha   90.00
_cell.angle_beta   90.00
_cell.angle_gamma   90.00
#
_symmetry.space_group_name_H-M   'P 1'
#
loop_
_entity.id
_entity.type
_entity.pdbx_description
1 polymer ?
#
loop_
_entity_poly.entity_id
_entity_poly.type
_entity_poly.pdbx_seq_one_letter_code
_entity_poly.pdbx_strand_id
1 'polypeptide(L)'
;MVERSFVYLSDLNFADLPFKQFTIPSEFRAWEIAWLDRLHAIINNAQVPARLIESGCIVDNITNCHKACGSAEHMFSSPETLWNCLTLATVAMMTNTKGGGPDTISNQTLEKVNETFRTGPLNEFWERRALLKYVKCALQSCSDSKFGGCPPGLWAFQCQMITPTNIKDLGRIMSTEYCDKADPGIDYDIAGPDIIMAYLIQFAIVLFFSLCYKISKTWIGNFALMSLVPFQGPTRAAETASEWQKVVSRSTFGVAIASTLVDLQEAQAVFLGTISIAAIITFSGSSGTGLGNISSLLSWLANNLTLRGMISAGMYPLLFVQLILQKTQNRWWYTLALVFLNWILAMLIARPQAVDELSLLEHFTDSSSMENCGNHAGPRTFCQTFNKPTTGGNGSTTGEESDHLDRDVESFFKFHSKIQAPIHVIMAFLILDWILAMVRVHLFERGDCISRKAHALMEKLHFGRLKSLYTERYFVLLIESIWISMEVLTIVMGAIGVHEFAAFRRLLSGGESGNESKVALSKWGFGQLVAVCVWVPVVLKFACLMVDGALPGWRKRLGQFIEITQRKEPEPDGNDIVMENLLLSRPTKRGQADEVEGGTLTARRSWGRTYD
;
A
#
# COMPACT_ATOMS: atom_id res chain seq x y z
N MET A 1 -14.42 8.46 -52.10
CA MET A 1 -14.84 9.76 -51.57
C MET A 1 -16.05 9.51 -50.72
N VAL A 2 -15.93 9.74 -49.41
CA VAL A 2 -17.03 9.51 -48.45
C VAL A 2 -17.69 10.84 -48.16
N GLU A 3 -19.03 10.90 -48.17
CA GLU A 3 -19.76 12.08 -47.73
C GLU A 3 -19.84 12.10 -46.20
N ARG A 4 -19.27 13.12 -45.57
CA ARG A 4 -19.28 13.33 -44.12
C ARG A 4 -20.59 13.98 -43.68
N SER A 5 -21.10 13.55 -42.53
CA SER A 5 -22.29 14.12 -41.88
C SER A 5 -22.03 14.35 -40.39
N PHE A 6 -22.94 15.07 -39.71
CA PHE A 6 -22.85 15.38 -38.28
C PHE A 6 -24.05 14.86 -37.48
N VAL A 7 -23.80 14.52 -36.22
CA VAL A 7 -24.83 14.22 -35.20
C VAL A 7 -24.56 15.08 -33.98
N TYR A 8 -25.62 15.54 -33.33
CA TYR A 8 -25.55 16.40 -32.15
C TYR A 8 -25.91 15.59 -30.91
N LEU A 9 -25.11 15.75 -29.86
CA LEU A 9 -25.31 15.13 -28.56
C LEU A 9 -25.43 16.24 -27.52
N SER A 10 -26.31 16.05 -26.53
CA SER A 10 -26.46 17.02 -25.45
C SER A 10 -25.16 17.15 -24.65
N ASP A 11 -24.58 16.03 -24.22
CA ASP A 11 -23.41 15.98 -23.35
C ASP A 11 -22.44 14.83 -23.66
N LEU A 12 -21.19 14.99 -23.23
CA LEU A 12 -20.18 13.92 -23.20
C LEU A 12 -20.44 13.02 -21.99
N ASN A 13 -21.14 11.91 -22.20
CA ASN A 13 -21.32 10.91 -21.15
C ASN A 13 -20.39 9.72 -21.39
N PHE A 14 -19.43 9.54 -20.48
CA PHE A 14 -18.63 8.33 -20.38
C PHE A 14 -18.98 7.62 -19.09
N ALA A 15 -19.25 6.32 -19.18
CA ALA A 15 -19.38 5.50 -17.99
C ALA A 15 -18.04 5.46 -17.25
N ASP A 16 -18.08 5.58 -15.92
CA ASP A 16 -16.90 5.44 -15.08
C ASP A 16 -16.25 4.07 -15.35
N LEU A 17 -14.94 4.09 -15.58
CA LEU A 17 -14.16 2.87 -15.71
C LEU A 17 -13.57 2.51 -14.35
N PRO A 18 -13.87 1.32 -13.82
CA PRO A 18 -13.19 0.85 -12.63
C PRO A 18 -11.75 0.48 -13.00
N PHE A 19 -10.78 1.22 -12.47
CA PHE A 19 -9.47 0.66 -12.21
C PHE A 19 -9.62 -0.36 -11.07
N LYS A 20 -8.82 -1.43 -11.06
CA LYS A 20 -8.93 -2.49 -10.03
C LYS A 20 -8.93 -1.97 -8.59
N GLN A 21 -8.48 -0.72 -8.35
CA GLN A 21 -8.40 -0.08 -7.05
C GLN A 21 -9.01 1.35 -6.96
N PHE A 22 -9.45 1.94 -8.08
CA PHE A 22 -9.96 3.32 -8.14
C PHE A 22 -11.10 3.45 -9.15
N THR A 23 -11.98 4.43 -8.95
CA THR A 23 -12.94 4.85 -9.97
C THR A 23 -12.42 6.14 -10.58
N ILE A 24 -12.10 6.11 -11.89
CA ILE A 24 -11.70 7.34 -12.60
C ILE A 24 -12.98 8.11 -12.96
N PRO A 25 -13.10 9.38 -12.54
CA PRO A 25 -14.27 10.19 -12.86
C PRO A 25 -14.45 10.40 -14.37
N SER A 26 -15.71 10.54 -14.77
CA SER A 26 -16.09 10.72 -16.17
C SER A 26 -15.44 11.95 -16.85
N GLU A 27 -15.16 13.06 -16.14
CA GLU A 27 -14.56 14.24 -16.78
C GLU A 27 -13.08 14.03 -17.14
N PHE A 28 -12.31 13.35 -16.29
CA PHE A 28 -10.92 12.99 -16.62
C PHE A 28 -10.84 12.13 -17.88
N ARG A 29 -11.82 11.24 -18.04
CA ARG A 29 -11.95 10.43 -19.25
C ARG A 29 -12.40 11.26 -20.45
N ALA A 30 -13.29 12.24 -20.25
CA ALA A 30 -13.69 13.16 -21.31
C ALA A 30 -12.49 13.95 -21.85
N TRP A 31 -11.62 14.43 -20.96
CA TRP A 31 -10.36 15.08 -21.32
C TRP A 31 -9.42 14.16 -22.08
N GLU A 32 -9.17 12.94 -21.56
CA GLU A 32 -8.28 11.98 -22.21
C GLU A 32 -8.73 11.67 -23.64
N ILE A 33 -10.02 11.36 -23.84
CA ILE A 33 -10.56 10.99 -25.15
C ILE A 33 -10.57 12.20 -26.09
N ALA A 34 -10.94 13.39 -25.59
CA ALA A 34 -10.90 14.62 -26.38
C ALA A 34 -9.47 14.93 -26.87
N TRP A 35 -8.47 14.76 -25.99
CA TRP A 35 -7.08 14.99 -26.33
C TRP A 35 -6.47 13.92 -27.22
N LEU A 36 -6.64 12.63 -26.92
CA LEU A 36 -5.80 11.57 -27.49
C LEU A 36 -6.50 10.82 -28.63
N ASP A 37 -7.78 10.48 -28.45
CA ASP A 37 -8.47 9.55 -29.35
C ASP A 37 -9.31 10.26 -30.41
N ARG A 38 -9.79 11.47 -30.12
CA ARG A 38 -10.79 12.15 -30.96
C ARG A 38 -10.33 12.33 -32.41
N LEU A 39 -9.11 12.84 -32.59
CA LEU A 39 -8.54 13.09 -33.92
C LEU A 39 -8.43 11.79 -34.73
N HIS A 40 -7.88 10.74 -34.12
CA HIS A 40 -7.74 9.43 -34.74
C HIS A 40 -9.08 8.81 -35.14
N ALA A 41 -10.07 8.89 -34.24
CA ALA A 41 -11.40 8.33 -34.45
C ALA A 41 -12.13 8.95 -35.64
N ILE A 42 -12.05 10.28 -35.83
CA ILE A 42 -12.71 10.97 -36.96
C ILE A 42 -12.02 10.60 -38.28
N ILE A 43 -10.69 10.53 -38.30
CA ILE A 43 -9.94 10.27 -39.54
C ILE A 43 -10.24 8.86 -40.06
N ASN A 44 -10.23 7.85 -39.19
CA ASN A 44 -10.36 6.45 -39.60
C ASN A 44 -11.80 5.99 -39.80
N ASN A 45 -12.78 6.64 -39.18
CA ASN A 45 -14.20 6.25 -39.28
C ASN A 45 -15.00 7.23 -40.14
N ALA A 46 -14.63 7.36 -41.42
CA ALA A 46 -15.25 8.34 -42.32
C ALA A 46 -16.75 8.15 -42.54
N GLN A 47 -17.24 6.91 -42.43
CA GLN A 47 -18.64 6.56 -42.62
C GLN A 47 -19.51 6.85 -41.39
N VAL A 48 -18.90 7.08 -40.22
CA VAL A 48 -19.62 7.38 -38.98
C VAL A 48 -19.82 8.90 -38.89
N PRO A 49 -21.05 9.39 -38.63
CA PRO A 49 -21.29 10.81 -38.47
C PRO A 49 -20.42 11.44 -37.37
N ALA A 50 -19.82 12.59 -37.67
CA ALA A 50 -19.02 13.33 -36.73
C ALA A 50 -19.91 13.91 -35.61
N ARG A 51 -19.61 13.54 -34.38
CA ARG A 51 -20.40 13.96 -33.19
C ARG A 51 -19.97 15.34 -32.70
N LEU A 52 -20.89 16.29 -32.58
CA LEU A 52 -20.70 17.57 -31.90
C LEU A 52 -21.52 17.62 -30.61
N ILE A 53 -21.01 18.31 -29.60
CA ILE A 53 -21.59 18.39 -28.26
C ILE A 53 -22.22 19.76 -28.06
N GLU A 54 -23.49 19.82 -27.68
CA GLU A 54 -24.26 21.06 -27.56
C GLU A 54 -23.74 21.97 -26.45
N SER A 55 -23.23 21.40 -25.36
CA SER A 55 -22.58 22.12 -24.25
C SER A 55 -21.17 22.63 -24.56
N GLY A 56 -20.60 22.30 -25.72
CA GLY A 56 -19.27 22.78 -26.15
C GLY A 56 -19.30 24.12 -26.89
N CYS A 57 -18.15 24.81 -26.93
CA CYS A 57 -17.96 26.11 -27.59
C CYS A 57 -18.79 27.28 -27.01
N ILE A 58 -19.15 27.23 -25.73
CA ILE A 58 -19.89 28.33 -25.09
C ILE A 58 -18.92 29.48 -24.81
N VAL A 59 -19.12 30.62 -25.47
CA VAL A 59 -18.35 31.84 -25.26
C VAL A 59 -19.33 32.99 -25.06
N ASP A 60 -19.18 33.77 -23.99
CA ASP A 60 -20.11 34.84 -23.61
C ASP A 60 -21.57 34.34 -23.47
N ASN A 61 -21.74 33.14 -22.91
CA ASN A 61 -23.03 32.44 -22.73
C ASN A 61 -23.77 32.09 -24.04
N ILE A 62 -23.05 32.03 -25.16
CA ILE A 62 -23.60 31.66 -26.47
C ILE A 62 -22.69 30.65 -27.17
N THR A 63 -23.26 29.64 -27.84
CA THR A 63 -22.51 28.68 -28.64
C THR A 63 -21.87 29.39 -29.84
N ASN A 64 -20.53 29.46 -29.84
CA ASN A 64 -19.74 30.10 -30.88
C ASN A 64 -18.39 29.38 -31.08
N CYS A 65 -18.40 28.31 -31.88
CA CYS A 65 -17.19 27.54 -32.16
C CYS A 65 -16.17 28.33 -32.98
N HIS A 66 -16.59 29.34 -33.74
CA HIS A 66 -15.66 30.20 -34.46
C HIS A 66 -14.74 30.98 -33.52
N LYS A 67 -15.31 31.58 -32.46
CA LYS A 67 -14.55 32.29 -31.42
C LYS A 67 -13.81 31.32 -30.51
N ALA A 68 -14.48 30.24 -30.08
CA ALA A 68 -13.89 29.25 -29.16
C ALA A 68 -12.62 28.62 -29.74
N CYS A 69 -12.67 28.09 -30.96
CA CYS A 69 -11.51 27.45 -31.59
C CYS A 69 -10.45 28.46 -32.11
N GLY A 70 -10.82 29.73 -32.17
CA GLY A 70 -9.94 30.85 -32.51
C GLY A 70 -8.97 31.22 -31.39
N SER A 71 -9.28 30.94 -30.13
CA SER A 71 -8.46 31.25 -28.95
C SER A 71 -7.97 29.98 -28.25
N ALA A 72 -6.73 29.96 -27.76
CA ALA A 72 -6.24 28.82 -26.96
C ALA A 72 -6.98 28.72 -25.62
N GLU A 73 -7.23 29.86 -24.96
CA GLU A 73 -7.96 29.97 -23.70
C GLU A 73 -9.35 29.33 -23.79
N HIS A 74 -10.13 29.66 -24.81
CA HIS A 74 -11.47 29.06 -24.97
C HIS A 74 -11.44 27.64 -25.53
N MET A 75 -10.46 27.29 -26.38
CA MET A 75 -10.40 25.94 -26.96
C MET A 75 -10.14 24.87 -25.91
N PHE A 76 -9.36 25.18 -24.87
CA PHE A 76 -8.94 24.25 -23.82
C PHE A 76 -9.66 24.48 -22.49
N SER A 77 -10.78 25.20 -22.49
CA SER A 77 -11.55 25.48 -21.26
C SER A 77 -12.42 24.32 -20.80
N SER A 78 -12.86 23.45 -21.72
CA SER A 78 -13.67 22.26 -21.41
C SER A 78 -13.41 21.13 -22.41
N PRO A 79 -13.62 19.85 -22.02
CA PRO A 79 -13.42 18.73 -22.92
C PRO A 79 -14.40 18.75 -24.10
N GLU A 80 -15.62 19.25 -23.92
CA GLU A 80 -16.63 19.43 -24.98
C GLU A 80 -16.18 20.46 -26.03
N THR A 81 -15.58 21.55 -25.58
CA THR A 81 -15.10 22.61 -26.47
C THR A 81 -13.90 22.13 -27.27
N LEU A 82 -12.94 21.46 -26.63
CA LEU A 82 -11.82 20.82 -27.31
C LEU A 82 -12.32 19.79 -28.33
N TRP A 83 -13.27 18.94 -27.93
CA TRP A 83 -13.89 17.92 -28.78
C TRP A 83 -14.49 18.54 -30.03
N ASN A 84 -15.31 19.58 -29.89
CA ASN A 84 -15.95 20.26 -31.01
C ASN A 84 -14.91 20.92 -31.93
N CYS A 85 -13.92 21.60 -31.37
CA CYS A 85 -12.87 22.25 -32.14
C CYS A 85 -12.04 21.26 -32.97
N LEU A 86 -11.63 20.14 -32.39
CA LEU A 86 -10.91 19.09 -33.11
C LEU A 86 -11.81 18.42 -34.16
N THR A 87 -13.08 18.22 -33.85
CA THR A 87 -14.04 17.66 -34.80
C THR A 87 -14.19 18.51 -36.04
N LEU A 88 -14.51 19.79 -35.85
CA LEU A 88 -14.71 20.74 -36.93
C LEU A 88 -13.42 20.94 -37.74
N ALA A 89 -12.27 21.06 -37.07
CA ALA A 89 -11.00 21.25 -37.76
C ALA A 89 -10.59 20.01 -38.59
N THR A 90 -10.83 18.81 -38.08
CA THR A 90 -10.53 17.56 -38.79
C THR A 90 -11.44 17.38 -40.00
N VAL A 91 -12.75 17.56 -39.84
CA VAL A 91 -13.70 17.45 -40.96
C VAL A 91 -13.40 18.51 -42.01
N ALA A 92 -13.12 19.75 -41.61
CA ALA A 92 -12.73 20.83 -42.51
C ALA A 92 -11.46 20.47 -43.31
N MET A 93 -10.45 19.89 -42.66
CA MET A 93 -9.23 19.44 -43.33
C MET A 93 -9.50 18.31 -44.33
N MET A 94 -10.27 17.30 -43.94
CA MET A 94 -10.53 16.10 -44.76
C MET A 94 -11.48 16.38 -45.94
N THR A 95 -12.28 17.43 -45.88
CA THR A 95 -13.25 17.83 -46.93
C THR A 95 -12.80 19.02 -47.77
N ASN A 96 -11.62 19.60 -47.48
CA ASN A 96 -11.09 20.72 -48.24
C ASN A 96 -10.61 20.27 -49.62
N THR A 97 -11.44 20.53 -50.63
CA THR A 97 -11.16 20.20 -52.04
C THR A 97 -9.94 20.94 -52.60
N LYS A 98 -9.64 22.16 -52.13
CA LYS A 98 -8.43 22.90 -52.52
C LYS A 98 -7.16 22.32 -51.90
N GLY A 99 -7.29 21.68 -50.73
CA GLY A 99 -6.20 21.04 -50.00
C GLY A 99 -5.98 19.57 -50.35
N GLY A 100 -6.76 19.00 -51.28
CA GLY A 100 -6.68 17.59 -51.67
C GLY A 100 -7.33 16.63 -50.67
N GLY A 101 -8.33 17.08 -49.91
CA GLY A 101 -9.10 16.25 -48.98
C GLY A 101 -9.81 15.08 -49.70
N PRO A 102 -9.79 13.85 -49.15
CA PRO A 102 -10.36 12.67 -49.81
C PRO A 102 -11.89 12.58 -49.72
N ASP A 103 -12.51 13.41 -48.88
CA ASP A 103 -13.93 13.33 -48.51
C ASP A 103 -14.73 14.55 -49.01
N THR A 104 -16.06 14.43 -49.00
CA THR A 104 -16.99 15.51 -49.37
C THR A 104 -17.96 15.82 -48.23
N ILE A 105 -18.60 16.97 -48.30
CA ILE A 105 -19.69 17.36 -47.40
C ILE A 105 -20.72 18.17 -48.17
N SER A 106 -22.01 17.90 -47.94
CA SER A 106 -23.11 18.61 -48.60
C SER A 106 -23.29 20.03 -48.05
N ASN A 107 -23.71 20.95 -48.93
CA ASN A 107 -23.97 22.35 -48.55
C ASN A 107 -25.05 22.48 -47.47
N GLN A 108 -26.10 21.66 -47.52
CA GLN A 108 -27.15 21.63 -46.50
C GLN A 108 -26.59 21.28 -45.10
N THR A 109 -25.65 20.35 -45.05
CA THR A 109 -24.99 19.97 -43.80
C THR A 109 -24.11 21.11 -43.27
N LEU A 110 -23.40 21.82 -44.16
CA LEU A 110 -22.59 22.99 -43.80
C LEU A 110 -23.43 24.13 -43.21
N GLU A 111 -24.56 24.46 -43.85
CA GLU A 111 -25.48 25.50 -43.37
C GLU A 111 -26.04 25.16 -41.99
N LYS A 112 -26.53 23.93 -41.81
CA LYS A 112 -27.10 23.46 -40.54
C LYS A 112 -26.10 23.52 -39.38
N VAL A 113 -24.85 23.12 -39.62
CA VAL A 113 -23.79 23.18 -38.60
C VAL A 113 -23.46 24.63 -38.26
N ASN A 114 -23.39 25.51 -39.26
CA ASN A 114 -23.11 26.92 -39.04
C ASN A 114 -24.24 27.64 -38.28
N GLU A 115 -25.51 27.33 -38.57
CA GLU A 115 -26.65 27.88 -37.82
C GLU A 115 -26.61 27.48 -36.34
N THR A 116 -26.23 26.23 -36.05
CA THR A 116 -26.27 25.67 -34.70
C THR A 116 -25.03 26.06 -33.87
N PHE A 117 -23.84 25.94 -34.45
CA PHE A 117 -22.56 26.10 -33.73
C PHE A 117 -21.80 27.39 -34.07
N ARG A 118 -22.33 28.21 -35.00
CA ARG A 118 -21.72 29.48 -35.47
C ARG A 118 -20.25 29.30 -35.82
N THR A 119 -19.97 28.34 -36.69
CA THR A 119 -18.60 27.97 -37.10
C THR A 119 -17.99 28.96 -38.08
N GLY A 120 -18.84 29.74 -38.77
CA GLY A 120 -18.49 30.37 -40.04
C GLY A 120 -18.38 29.33 -41.16
N PRO A 121 -17.93 29.75 -42.36
CA PRO A 121 -17.71 28.85 -43.49
C PRO A 121 -16.68 27.76 -43.13
N LEU A 122 -17.10 26.49 -43.12
CA LEU A 122 -16.25 25.38 -42.67
C LEU A 122 -15.02 25.18 -43.58
N ASN A 123 -15.14 25.53 -44.86
CA ASN A 123 -14.04 25.55 -45.83
C ASN A 123 -12.92 26.53 -45.46
N GLU A 124 -13.19 27.53 -44.63
CA GLU A 124 -12.24 28.52 -44.11
C GLU A 124 -11.85 28.24 -42.65
N PHE A 125 -12.36 27.15 -42.05
CA PHE A 125 -12.12 26.84 -40.65
C PHE A 125 -10.64 26.57 -40.33
N TRP A 126 -9.84 26.19 -41.32
CA TRP A 126 -8.38 26.04 -41.18
C TRP A 126 -7.68 27.34 -40.75
N GLU A 127 -8.25 28.51 -41.07
CA GLU A 127 -7.71 29.82 -40.67
C GLU A 127 -7.72 30.03 -39.16
N ARG A 128 -8.58 29.29 -38.43
CA ARG A 128 -8.61 29.31 -36.96
C ARG A 128 -7.35 28.70 -36.35
N ARG A 129 -6.58 27.94 -37.13
CA ARG A 129 -5.35 27.26 -36.70
C ARG A 129 -5.57 26.36 -35.46
N ALA A 130 -6.77 25.80 -35.30
CA ALA A 130 -7.12 24.97 -34.14
C ALA A 130 -6.18 23.76 -33.99
N LEU A 131 -5.89 23.05 -35.10
CA LEU A 131 -4.93 21.94 -35.10
C LEU A 131 -3.49 22.38 -34.74
N LEU A 132 -3.08 23.58 -35.15
CA LEU A 132 -1.77 24.13 -34.79
C LEU A 132 -1.69 24.44 -33.28
N LYS A 133 -2.76 25.02 -32.70
CA LYS A 133 -2.83 25.26 -31.25
C LYS A 133 -2.79 23.95 -30.47
N TYR A 134 -3.54 22.95 -30.92
CA TYR A 134 -3.53 21.60 -30.37
C TYR A 134 -2.13 20.99 -30.36
N VAL A 135 -1.40 21.02 -31.50
CA VAL A 135 -0.02 20.52 -31.58
C VAL A 135 0.92 21.31 -30.68
N LYS A 136 0.82 22.64 -30.64
CA LYS A 136 1.68 23.49 -29.79
C LYS A 136 1.47 23.20 -28.30
N CYS A 137 0.22 23.07 -27.87
CA CYS A 137 -0.10 22.68 -26.50
C CYS A 137 0.42 21.27 -26.19
N ALA A 138 0.22 20.30 -27.08
CA ALA A 138 0.73 18.94 -26.92
C ALA A 138 2.27 18.89 -26.84
N LEU A 139 2.97 19.67 -27.68
CA LEU A 139 4.43 19.78 -27.66
C LEU A 139 4.93 20.40 -26.35
N GLN A 140 4.32 21.50 -25.90
CA GLN A 140 4.67 22.11 -24.61
C GLN A 140 4.44 21.11 -23.46
N SER A 141 3.31 20.42 -23.48
CA SER A 141 2.92 19.47 -22.43
C SER A 141 3.88 18.29 -22.29
N CYS A 142 4.41 17.74 -23.38
CA CYS A 142 5.39 16.65 -23.30
C CYS A 142 6.86 17.13 -23.26
N SER A 143 7.13 18.42 -23.47
CA SER A 143 8.48 18.99 -23.37
C SER A 143 8.79 19.52 -21.99
N ASP A 144 7.77 19.79 -21.17
CA ASP A 144 7.95 20.12 -19.77
C ASP A 144 8.53 18.89 -19.03
N SER A 145 9.65 19.12 -18.34
CA SER A 145 10.37 18.12 -17.56
C SER A 145 9.50 17.35 -16.57
N LYS A 146 8.38 17.93 -16.10
CA LYS A 146 7.45 17.29 -15.17
C LYS A 146 6.71 16.09 -15.77
N PHE A 147 6.62 16.00 -17.09
CA PHE A 147 5.78 15.01 -17.78
C PHE A 147 6.58 14.00 -18.62
N GLY A 148 7.91 14.03 -18.54
CA GLY A 148 8.80 13.15 -19.28
C GLY A 148 9.23 13.75 -20.62
N GLY A 149 9.05 13.01 -21.72
CA GLY A 149 9.52 13.42 -23.05
C GLY A 149 8.53 13.17 -24.19
N CYS A 150 8.63 13.99 -25.24
CA CYS A 150 7.77 13.90 -26.42
C CYS A 150 8.09 12.69 -27.33
N PRO A 151 7.08 12.13 -28.02
CA PRO A 151 7.30 11.22 -29.14
C PRO A 151 8.10 11.89 -30.26
N PRO A 152 9.11 11.22 -30.87
CA PRO A 152 9.91 11.81 -31.94
C PRO A 152 9.07 12.27 -33.14
N GLY A 153 8.02 11.52 -33.49
CA GLY A 153 7.13 11.87 -34.60
C GLY A 153 6.35 13.16 -34.41
N LEU A 154 6.11 13.58 -33.15
CA LEU A 154 5.36 14.82 -32.88
C LEU A 154 6.17 16.07 -33.23
N TRP A 155 7.50 16.02 -33.11
CA TRP A 155 8.39 17.13 -33.44
C TRP A 155 8.33 17.54 -34.91
N ALA A 156 7.98 16.62 -35.82
CA ALA A 156 7.79 16.94 -37.23
C ALA A 156 6.71 18.02 -37.43
N PHE A 157 5.68 18.04 -36.58
CA PHE A 157 4.56 19.00 -36.67
C PHE A 157 4.85 20.36 -36.04
N GLN A 158 6.05 20.58 -35.46
CA GLN A 158 6.44 21.91 -34.98
C GLN A 158 6.63 22.90 -36.14
N CYS A 159 7.20 22.42 -37.25
CA CYS A 159 7.56 23.24 -38.41
C CYS A 159 6.81 22.85 -39.69
N GLN A 160 6.16 21.68 -39.73
CA GLN A 160 5.38 21.24 -40.89
C GLN A 160 3.93 21.73 -40.81
N MET A 161 3.39 22.13 -41.97
CA MET A 161 1.98 22.43 -42.10
C MET A 161 1.16 21.13 -42.02
N ILE A 162 0.05 21.14 -41.29
CA ILE A 162 -0.85 20.00 -41.20
C ILE A 162 -1.69 19.94 -42.48
N THR A 163 -1.63 18.81 -43.17
CA THR A 163 -2.29 18.51 -44.44
C THR A 163 -3.22 17.30 -44.28
N PRO A 164 -4.12 17.05 -45.25
CA PRO A 164 -4.98 15.85 -45.21
C PRO A 164 -4.20 14.53 -45.21
N THR A 165 -2.95 14.51 -45.66
CA THR A 165 -2.11 13.30 -45.69
C THR A 165 -1.41 13.05 -44.36
N ASN A 166 -0.83 14.07 -43.73
CA ASN A 166 -0.07 13.91 -42.48
C ASN A 166 -0.94 13.97 -41.21
N ILE A 167 -2.18 14.47 -41.29
CA ILE A 167 -3.09 14.52 -40.14
C ILE A 167 -3.40 13.12 -39.58
N LYS A 168 -3.35 12.09 -40.43
CA LYS A 168 -3.48 10.68 -40.03
C LYS A 168 -2.34 10.24 -39.12
N ASP A 169 -1.11 10.66 -39.42
CA ASP A 169 0.06 10.39 -38.59
C ASP A 169 -0.04 11.12 -37.26
N LEU A 170 -0.50 12.38 -37.27
CA LEU A 170 -0.75 13.13 -36.03
C LEU A 170 -1.78 12.43 -35.14
N GLY A 171 -2.92 12.02 -35.70
CA GLY A 171 -3.95 11.30 -34.97
C GLY A 171 -3.43 9.98 -34.39
N ARG A 172 -2.63 9.22 -35.14
CA ARG A 172 -1.99 7.99 -34.67
C ARG A 172 -1.00 8.25 -33.54
N ILE A 173 -0.12 9.23 -33.67
CA ILE A 173 0.87 9.58 -32.64
C ILE A 173 0.16 9.96 -31.33
N MET A 174 -0.88 10.79 -31.42
CA MET A 174 -1.64 11.24 -30.25
C MET A 174 -2.38 10.10 -29.55
N SER A 175 -2.98 9.16 -30.28
CA SER A 175 -3.73 8.06 -29.67
C SER A 175 -2.86 6.90 -29.17
N THR A 176 -1.75 6.60 -29.85
CA THR A 176 -0.94 5.40 -29.53
C THR A 176 0.36 5.70 -28.81
N GLU A 177 1.11 6.73 -29.22
CA GLU A 177 2.48 6.95 -28.75
C GLU A 177 2.59 8.04 -27.66
N TYR A 178 1.60 8.94 -27.59
CA TYR A 178 1.74 10.17 -26.82
C TYR A 178 1.88 9.92 -25.32
N CYS A 179 1.17 8.95 -24.74
CA CYS A 179 1.26 8.63 -23.31
C CYS A 179 2.31 7.57 -22.96
N ASP A 180 2.95 6.90 -23.94
CA ASP A 180 3.90 5.81 -23.67
C ASP A 180 5.10 6.28 -22.82
N LYS A 181 5.52 7.53 -23.04
CA LYS A 181 6.64 8.17 -22.32
C LYS A 181 6.16 9.12 -21.22
N ALA A 182 4.94 8.95 -20.71
CA ALA A 182 4.46 9.73 -19.57
C ALA A 182 5.26 9.36 -18.32
N ASP A 183 5.83 10.37 -17.66
CA ASP A 183 6.53 10.16 -16.40
C ASP A 183 5.50 9.95 -15.27
N PRO A 184 5.58 8.85 -14.51
CA PRO A 184 4.75 8.67 -13.32
C PRO A 184 5.07 9.68 -12.20
N GLY A 185 6.11 10.51 -12.32
CA GLY A 185 6.33 11.67 -11.45
C GLY A 185 6.26 11.31 -9.96
N ILE A 186 7.19 10.47 -9.50
CA ILE A 186 7.24 10.03 -8.09
C ILE A 186 7.58 11.25 -7.23
N ASP A 187 6.72 11.55 -6.27
CA ASP A 187 6.97 12.61 -5.31
C ASP A 187 7.92 12.11 -4.21
N TYR A 188 9.11 12.69 -4.15
CA TYR A 188 10.11 12.34 -3.16
C TYR A 188 9.69 12.72 -1.73
N ASP A 189 8.74 13.63 -1.55
CA ASP A 189 8.19 13.94 -0.22
C ASP A 189 7.29 12.80 0.30
N ILE A 190 6.71 12.01 -0.60
CA ILE A 190 5.79 10.90 -0.29
C ILE A 190 6.50 9.56 -0.26
N ALA A 191 7.24 9.25 -1.32
CA ALA A 191 7.89 7.95 -1.53
C ALA A 191 9.41 8.10 -1.73
N GLY A 192 10.00 9.04 -1.00
CA GLY A 192 11.42 9.38 -1.11
C GLY A 192 12.40 8.28 -0.69
N PRO A 193 13.66 8.39 -1.12
CA PRO A 193 14.73 7.48 -0.73
C PRO A 193 14.91 7.40 0.79
N ASP A 194 14.59 8.47 1.51
CA ASP A 194 14.76 8.58 2.96
C ASP A 194 13.77 7.68 3.72
N ILE A 195 12.50 7.72 3.34
CA ILE A 195 11.44 6.90 3.93
C ILE A 195 11.71 5.41 3.65
N ILE A 196 12.16 5.09 2.43
CA ILE A 196 12.53 3.71 2.06
C ILE A 196 13.68 3.19 2.94
N MET A 197 14.70 4.02 3.20
CA MET A 197 15.81 3.64 4.08
C MET A 197 15.35 3.39 5.52
N ALA A 198 14.44 4.23 6.05
CA ALA A 198 13.87 4.02 7.37
C ALA A 198 13.16 2.66 7.47
N TYR A 199 12.37 2.27 6.47
CA TYR A 199 11.73 0.95 6.43
C TYR A 199 12.75 -0.20 6.34
N LEU A 200 13.76 -0.11 5.45
CA LEU A 200 14.77 -1.17 5.33
C LEU A 200 15.53 -1.39 6.66
N ILE A 201 15.87 -0.32 7.37
CA ILE A 201 16.52 -0.39 8.68
C ILE A 201 15.55 -0.92 9.73
N GLN A 202 14.28 -0.53 9.69
CA GLN A 202 13.23 -1.10 10.54
C GLN A 202 13.20 -2.63 10.42
N PHE A 203 13.14 -3.17 9.21
CA PHE A 203 13.16 -4.62 8.97
C PHE A 203 14.42 -5.27 9.56
N ALA A 204 15.60 -4.70 9.34
CA ALA A 204 16.86 -5.23 9.85
C ALA A 204 16.89 -5.25 11.40
N ILE A 205 16.50 -4.15 12.03
CA ILE A 205 16.47 -3.99 13.49
C ILE A 205 15.46 -4.96 14.12
N VAL A 206 14.28 -5.13 13.52
CA VAL A 206 13.25 -6.07 13.98
C VAL A 206 13.75 -7.49 13.92
N LEU A 207 14.32 -7.91 12.79
CA LEU A 207 14.83 -9.26 12.64
C LEU A 207 15.94 -9.53 13.65
N PHE A 208 16.84 -8.57 13.85
CA PHE A 208 17.91 -8.66 14.85
C PHE A 208 17.36 -8.82 16.27
N PHE A 209 16.55 -7.88 16.76
CA PHE A 209 16.05 -7.94 18.14
C PHE A 209 15.09 -9.10 18.37
N SER A 210 14.27 -9.45 17.37
CA SER A 210 13.38 -10.62 17.44
C SER A 210 14.17 -11.92 17.52
N LEU A 211 15.24 -12.05 16.74
CA LEU A 211 16.13 -13.21 16.80
C LEU A 211 16.80 -13.30 18.18
N CYS A 212 17.38 -12.21 18.67
CA CYS A 212 17.99 -12.17 20.00
C CYS A 212 16.98 -12.51 21.12
N TYR A 213 15.74 -12.04 20.99
CA TYR A 213 14.67 -12.33 21.94
C TYR A 213 14.27 -13.81 21.93
N LYS A 214 14.03 -14.39 20.74
CA LYS A 214 13.70 -15.83 20.60
C LYS A 214 14.84 -16.72 21.08
N ILE A 215 16.09 -16.36 20.80
CA ILE A 215 17.26 -17.04 21.36
C ILE A 215 17.20 -17.02 22.89
N SER A 216 16.98 -15.84 23.47
CA SER A 216 16.97 -15.65 24.93
C SER A 216 15.78 -16.30 25.63
N LYS A 217 14.67 -16.58 24.94
CA LYS A 217 13.41 -17.06 25.54
C LYS A 217 13.00 -18.49 25.19
N THR A 218 13.40 -19.03 24.04
CA THR A 218 12.94 -20.34 23.56
C THR A 218 14.06 -21.20 22.96
N TRP A 219 14.93 -20.65 22.13
CA TRP A 219 15.84 -21.50 21.35
C TRP A 219 16.96 -22.10 22.20
N ILE A 220 17.45 -21.41 23.22
CA ILE A 220 18.50 -21.95 24.09
C ILE A 220 18.02 -23.21 24.81
N GLY A 221 16.79 -23.22 25.32
CA GLY A 221 16.19 -24.43 25.89
C GLY A 221 16.06 -25.56 24.86
N ASN A 222 15.58 -25.28 23.66
CA ASN A 222 15.43 -26.29 22.61
C ASN A 222 16.77 -26.87 22.13
N PHE A 223 17.79 -26.02 21.96
CA PHE A 223 19.14 -26.46 21.58
C PHE A 223 19.80 -27.26 22.70
N ALA A 224 19.67 -26.82 23.96
CA ALA A 224 20.16 -27.56 25.11
C ALA A 224 19.48 -28.93 25.20
N LEU A 225 18.15 -28.99 25.04
CA LEU A 225 17.39 -30.24 25.04
C LEU A 225 17.86 -31.18 23.93
N MET A 226 17.92 -30.72 22.68
CA MET A 226 18.39 -31.53 21.54
C MET A 226 19.83 -32.03 21.74
N SER A 227 20.70 -31.22 22.34
CA SER A 227 22.11 -31.56 22.57
C SER A 227 22.33 -32.48 23.76
N LEU A 228 21.50 -32.39 24.81
CA LEU A 228 21.66 -33.13 26.06
C LEU A 228 20.90 -34.45 26.08
N VAL A 229 19.82 -34.59 25.30
CA VAL A 229 19.02 -35.84 25.19
C VAL A 229 19.88 -37.07 24.89
N PRO A 230 20.86 -37.04 23.96
CA PRO A 230 21.71 -38.19 23.66
C PRO A 230 22.62 -38.63 24.83
N PHE A 231 22.92 -37.72 25.76
CA PHE A 231 23.96 -37.94 26.79
C PHE A 231 23.39 -38.11 28.21
N GLN A 232 22.33 -37.39 28.57
CA GLN A 232 21.82 -37.33 29.95
C GLN A 232 20.48 -38.03 30.15
N GLY A 233 19.90 -38.56 29.08
CA GLY A 233 18.51 -39.03 29.10
C GLY A 233 17.52 -37.86 29.11
N PRO A 234 16.27 -38.10 28.73
CA PRO A 234 15.38 -37.02 28.35
C PRO A 234 14.77 -36.20 29.50
N THR A 235 14.57 -36.80 30.67
CA THR A 235 14.04 -36.12 31.87
C THR A 235 15.06 -35.11 32.41
N ARG A 236 16.30 -35.57 32.65
CA ARG A 236 17.42 -34.71 33.07
C ARG A 236 17.80 -33.65 32.03
N ALA A 237 17.74 -33.98 30.75
CA ALA A 237 17.99 -33.01 29.69
C ALA A 237 16.93 -31.89 29.67
N ALA A 238 15.65 -32.22 29.92
CA ALA A 238 14.58 -31.24 30.00
C ALA A 238 14.70 -30.31 31.21
N GLU A 239 15.05 -30.87 32.38
CA GLU A 239 15.28 -30.08 33.59
C GLU A 239 16.45 -29.10 33.40
N THR A 240 17.59 -29.59 32.92
CA THR A 240 18.78 -28.77 32.66
C THR A 240 18.51 -27.70 31.60
N ALA A 241 17.81 -28.04 30.52
CA ALA A 241 17.43 -27.09 29.48
C ALA A 241 16.52 -25.96 30.01
N SER A 242 15.58 -26.30 30.89
CA SER A 242 14.68 -25.34 31.54
C SER A 242 15.44 -24.39 32.47
N GLU A 243 16.40 -24.89 33.25
CA GLU A 243 17.25 -24.06 34.10
C GLU A 243 18.09 -23.08 33.28
N TRP A 244 18.75 -23.55 32.22
CA TRP A 244 19.55 -22.69 31.34
C TRP A 244 18.68 -21.61 30.70
N GLN A 245 17.48 -21.97 30.27
CA GLN A 245 16.50 -21.04 29.71
C GLN A 245 16.04 -19.98 30.74
N LYS A 246 15.83 -20.36 32.01
CA LYS A 246 15.53 -19.43 33.10
C LYS A 246 16.69 -18.49 33.42
N VAL A 247 17.92 -19.00 33.44
CA VAL A 247 19.13 -18.20 33.70
C VAL A 247 19.32 -17.15 32.61
N VAL A 248 19.26 -17.54 31.34
CA VAL A 248 19.46 -16.60 30.23
C VAL A 248 18.33 -15.58 30.15
N SER A 249 17.08 -16.00 30.33
CA SER A 249 15.95 -15.07 30.27
C SER A 249 15.91 -14.05 31.42
N ARG A 250 16.53 -14.36 32.57
CA ARG A 250 16.69 -13.45 33.72
C ARG A 250 17.99 -12.65 33.69
N SER A 251 18.91 -12.96 32.79
CA SER A 251 20.15 -12.19 32.62
C SER A 251 19.86 -10.74 32.21
N THR A 252 20.84 -9.86 32.41
CA THR A 252 20.79 -8.47 31.92
C THR A 252 20.41 -8.39 30.45
N PHE A 253 20.95 -9.28 29.62
CA PHE A 253 20.66 -9.38 28.19
C PHE A 253 19.19 -9.74 27.92
N GLY A 254 18.67 -10.77 28.58
CA GLY A 254 17.29 -11.22 28.43
C GLY A 254 16.28 -10.14 28.82
N VAL A 255 16.54 -9.40 29.91
CA VAL A 255 15.70 -8.28 30.36
C VAL A 255 15.83 -7.08 29.43
N ALA A 256 17.05 -6.72 29.01
CA ALA A 256 17.30 -5.59 28.11
C ALA A 256 16.61 -5.78 26.75
N ILE A 257 16.67 -6.98 26.16
CA ILE A 257 16.01 -7.26 24.89
C ILE A 257 14.49 -7.25 25.06
N ALA A 258 13.95 -7.84 26.14
CA ALA A 258 12.51 -7.83 26.37
C ALA A 258 11.96 -6.40 26.46
N SER A 259 12.66 -5.50 27.15
CA SER A 259 12.33 -4.07 27.18
C SER A 259 12.44 -3.44 25.79
N THR A 260 13.56 -3.67 25.11
CA THR A 260 13.85 -3.05 23.80
C THR A 260 12.84 -3.48 22.74
N LEU A 261 12.35 -4.71 22.79
CA LEU A 261 11.35 -5.21 21.84
C LEU A 261 9.99 -4.49 22.00
N VAL A 262 9.61 -4.14 23.24
CA VAL A 262 8.42 -3.32 23.50
C VAL A 262 8.63 -1.88 23.01
N ASP A 263 9.79 -1.28 23.31
CA ASP A 263 10.12 0.06 22.82
C ASP A 263 10.16 0.12 21.29
N LEU A 264 10.67 -0.94 20.64
CA LEU A 264 10.68 -1.07 19.20
C LEU A 264 9.25 -1.14 18.66
N GLN A 265 8.37 -1.93 19.27
CA GLN A 265 6.96 -2.02 18.89
C GLN A 265 6.27 -0.66 18.94
N GLU A 266 6.50 0.11 20.01
CA GLU A 266 5.97 1.46 20.16
C GLU A 266 6.49 2.40 19.08
N ALA A 267 7.81 2.44 18.87
CA ALA A 267 8.44 3.30 17.86
C ALA A 267 7.94 2.99 16.45
N GLN A 268 7.80 1.71 16.10
CA GLN A 268 7.27 1.27 14.82
C GLN A 268 5.81 1.63 14.62
N ALA A 269 4.98 1.46 15.65
CA ALA A 269 3.57 1.79 15.58
C ALA A 269 3.35 3.29 15.39
N VAL A 270 4.16 4.13 16.05
CA VAL A 270 4.11 5.58 15.85
C VAL A 270 4.61 5.96 14.46
N PHE A 271 5.76 5.42 14.02
CA PHE A 271 6.32 5.70 12.70
C PHE A 271 5.34 5.37 11.57
N LEU A 272 4.81 4.14 11.56
CA LEU A 272 3.85 3.70 10.55
C LEU A 272 2.53 4.48 10.64
N GLY A 273 2.08 4.80 11.86
CA GLY A 273 0.87 5.57 12.09
C GLY A 273 0.98 6.98 11.53
N THR A 274 2.12 7.66 11.74
CA THR A 274 2.39 8.99 11.18
C THR A 274 2.37 8.99 9.66
N ILE A 275 3.06 8.03 9.01
CA ILE A 275 3.04 7.91 7.54
C ILE A 275 1.62 7.65 7.04
N SER A 276 0.87 6.80 7.73
CA SER A 276 -0.51 6.48 7.35
C SER A 276 -1.46 7.68 7.51
N ILE A 277 -1.32 8.46 8.58
CA ILE A 277 -2.11 9.68 8.77
C ILE A 277 -1.77 10.72 7.69
N ALA A 278 -0.49 10.92 7.40
CA ALA A 278 -0.05 11.81 6.33
C ALA A 278 -0.62 11.38 4.97
N ALA A 279 -0.58 10.08 4.66
CA ALA A 279 -1.17 9.50 3.45
C ALA A 279 -2.67 9.82 3.32
N ILE A 280 -3.43 9.65 4.41
CA ILE A 280 -4.87 9.94 4.42
C ILE A 280 -5.11 11.43 4.19
N ILE A 281 -4.36 12.31 4.87
CA ILE A 281 -4.52 13.76 4.71
C ILE A 281 -4.21 14.19 3.27
N THR A 282 -3.16 13.65 2.65
CA THR A 282 -2.74 14.02 1.29
C THR A 282 -3.68 13.48 0.21
N PHE A 283 -4.17 12.24 0.32
CA PHE A 283 -4.97 11.60 -0.74
C PHE A 283 -6.48 11.58 -0.47
N SER A 284 -6.93 11.93 0.74
CA SER A 284 -8.36 11.98 1.11
C SER A 284 -8.82 13.37 1.55
N GLY A 285 -7.90 14.31 1.78
CA GLY A 285 -8.24 15.68 2.17
C GLY A 285 -8.54 16.55 0.95
N SER A 286 -9.55 17.43 1.08
CA SER A 286 -9.88 18.45 0.07
C SER A 286 -8.85 19.58 -0.03
N SER A 287 -7.81 19.56 0.79
CA SER A 287 -6.88 20.68 1.01
C SER A 287 -5.64 20.67 0.12
N GLY A 288 -5.47 19.70 -0.78
CA GLY A 288 -4.30 19.64 -1.68
C GLY A 288 -2.94 19.50 -0.95
N THR A 289 -2.95 19.31 0.37
CA THR A 289 -1.77 19.36 1.23
C THR A 289 -0.85 18.19 0.94
N GLY A 290 0.32 18.48 0.35
CA GLY A 290 1.31 17.46 -0.04
C GLY A 290 1.21 16.99 -1.50
N LEU A 291 0.36 17.59 -2.33
CA LEU A 291 0.27 17.33 -3.77
C LEU A 291 1.15 18.26 -4.62
N GLY A 292 2.06 19.02 -4.01
CA GLY A 292 2.81 20.10 -4.67
C GLY A 292 3.59 19.68 -5.93
N ASN A 293 4.11 18.44 -5.97
CA ASN A 293 4.79 17.90 -7.16
C ASN A 293 3.92 16.96 -8.00
N ILE A 294 2.68 16.69 -7.60
CA ILE A 294 1.76 15.82 -8.34
C ILE A 294 1.08 16.67 -9.43
N SER A 295 1.59 16.54 -10.65
CA SER A 295 1.21 17.36 -11.80
C SER A 295 0.30 16.65 -12.81
N SER A 296 0.09 15.33 -12.67
CA SER A 296 -0.73 14.52 -13.58
C SER A 296 -1.56 13.48 -12.84
N LEU A 297 -2.62 13.00 -13.49
CA LEU A 297 -3.43 11.89 -13.02
C LEU A 297 -2.60 10.61 -12.85
N LEU A 298 -1.68 10.35 -13.80
CA LEU A 298 -0.74 9.24 -13.69
C LEU A 298 0.14 9.35 -12.45
N SER A 299 0.66 10.54 -12.15
CA SER A 299 1.46 10.78 -10.95
C SER A 299 0.66 10.61 -9.67
N TRP A 300 -0.59 11.10 -9.65
CA TRP A 300 -1.48 10.88 -8.51
C TRP A 300 -1.72 9.39 -8.25
N LEU A 301 -2.04 8.63 -9.30
CA LEU A 301 -2.28 7.19 -9.22
C LEU A 301 -1.03 6.43 -8.77
N ALA A 302 0.12 6.74 -9.37
CA ALA A 302 1.39 6.07 -9.05
C ALA A 302 1.81 6.32 -7.60
N ASN A 303 1.75 7.57 -7.11
CA ASN A 303 2.12 7.91 -5.75
C ASN A 303 1.16 7.30 -4.72
N ASN A 304 -0.16 7.33 -4.97
CA ASN A 304 -1.16 6.71 -4.09
C ASN A 304 -0.95 5.18 -3.99
N LEU A 305 -0.77 4.50 -5.14
CA LEU A 305 -0.49 3.06 -5.19
C LEU A 305 0.81 2.67 -4.49
N THR A 306 1.85 3.48 -4.67
CA THR A 306 3.16 3.27 -4.04
C THR A 306 3.03 3.36 -2.53
N LEU A 307 2.39 4.41 -2.03
CA LEU A 307 2.21 4.64 -0.60
C LEU A 307 1.34 3.55 0.05
N ARG A 308 0.26 3.12 -0.62
CA ARG A 308 -0.54 1.95 -0.21
C ARG A 308 0.31 0.70 -0.04
N GLY A 309 1.19 0.43 -1.02
CA GLY A 309 2.12 -0.69 -0.99
C GLY A 309 3.14 -0.59 0.15
N MET A 310 3.72 0.59 0.36
CA MET A 310 4.69 0.85 1.44
C MET A 310 4.09 0.64 2.82
N ILE A 311 2.88 1.15 3.07
CA ILE A 311 2.19 1.00 4.36
C ILE A 311 1.83 -0.46 4.62
N SER A 312 1.31 -1.16 3.59
CA SER A 312 1.01 -2.58 3.64
C SER A 312 2.26 -3.42 3.97
N ALA A 313 3.38 -3.18 3.27
CA ALA A 313 4.65 -3.84 3.58
C ALA A 313 5.17 -3.48 4.99
N GLY A 314 4.99 -2.22 5.42
CA GLY A 314 5.37 -1.73 6.75
C GLY A 314 4.61 -2.36 7.91
N MET A 315 3.44 -2.97 7.67
CA MET A 315 2.68 -3.68 8.70
C MET A 315 3.34 -4.97 9.16
N TYR A 316 4.01 -5.73 8.28
CA TYR A 316 4.58 -7.04 8.64
C TYR A 316 5.60 -7.03 9.78
N PRO A 317 6.58 -6.10 9.84
CA PRO A 317 7.50 -6.05 10.98
C PRO A 317 6.77 -5.74 12.29
N LEU A 318 5.72 -4.90 12.25
CA LEU A 318 4.88 -4.58 13.41
C LEU A 318 4.05 -5.79 13.89
N LEU A 319 3.49 -6.56 12.95
CA LEU A 319 2.75 -7.79 13.24
C LEU A 319 3.67 -8.88 13.78
N PHE A 320 4.87 -9.01 13.21
CA PHE A 320 5.84 -10.03 13.61
C PHE A 320 6.29 -9.86 15.07
N VAL A 321 6.63 -8.63 15.47
CA VAL A 321 6.98 -8.34 16.87
C VAL A 321 5.79 -8.61 17.80
N GLN A 322 4.57 -8.23 17.41
CA GLN A 322 3.36 -8.49 18.20
C GLN A 322 3.10 -10.00 18.39
N LEU A 323 3.28 -10.81 17.35
CA LEU A 323 3.18 -12.27 17.42
C LEU A 323 4.16 -12.84 18.46
N ILE A 324 5.41 -12.38 18.42
CA ILE A 324 6.46 -12.82 19.37
C ILE A 324 6.11 -12.43 20.82
N LEU A 325 5.62 -11.21 21.03
CA LEU A 325 5.21 -10.72 22.35
C LEU A 325 4.03 -11.52 22.92
N GLN A 326 3.00 -11.79 22.11
CA GLN A 326 1.86 -12.59 22.55
C GLN A 326 2.23 -14.06 22.80
N LYS A 327 3.05 -14.68 21.94
CA LYS A 327 3.51 -16.06 22.13
C LYS A 327 4.29 -16.24 23.44
N THR A 328 5.04 -15.21 23.85
CA THR A 328 5.81 -15.23 25.11
C THR A 328 5.03 -14.75 26.34
N GLN A 329 3.69 -14.69 26.24
CA GLN A 329 2.77 -14.23 27.27
C GLN A 329 2.97 -12.79 27.76
N ASN A 330 3.74 -11.97 27.04
CA ASN A 330 3.91 -10.56 27.34
C ASN A 330 2.76 -9.73 26.72
N ARG A 331 1.52 -10.01 27.17
CA ARG A 331 0.26 -9.54 26.55
C ARG A 331 -0.17 -8.15 27.04
N TRP A 332 0.65 -7.14 26.82
CA TRP A 332 0.26 -5.76 27.11
C TRP A 332 -0.88 -5.31 26.19
N TRP A 333 -1.95 -4.78 26.78
CA TRP A 333 -3.14 -4.37 26.03
C TRP A 333 -2.85 -3.17 25.11
N TYR A 334 -1.99 -2.24 25.55
CA TYR A 334 -1.73 -1.00 24.82
C TYR A 334 -0.89 -1.24 23.55
N THR A 335 0.07 -2.18 23.56
CA THR A 335 0.85 -2.51 22.36
C THR A 335 -0.07 -3.11 21.30
N LEU A 336 -0.97 -4.03 21.69
CA LEU A 336 -1.99 -4.54 20.78
C LEU A 336 -2.93 -3.44 20.26
N ALA A 337 -3.32 -2.49 21.11
CA ALA A 337 -4.15 -1.36 20.69
C ALA A 337 -3.44 -0.47 19.65
N LEU A 338 -2.13 -0.23 19.79
CA LEU A 338 -1.33 0.51 18.81
C LEU A 338 -1.24 -0.22 17.46
N VAL A 339 -1.06 -1.54 17.48
CA VAL A 339 -1.08 -2.37 16.24
C VAL A 339 -2.45 -2.34 15.60
N PHE A 340 -3.51 -2.44 16.40
CA PHE A 340 -4.88 -2.38 15.94
C PHE A 340 -5.23 -1.03 15.30
N LEU A 341 -4.76 0.07 15.88
CA LEU A 341 -4.92 1.41 15.30
C LEU A 341 -4.23 1.51 13.93
N ASN A 342 -2.99 1.03 13.83
CA ASN A 342 -2.26 0.98 12.55
C ASN A 342 -2.96 0.10 11.52
N TRP A 343 -3.53 -1.03 11.94
CA TRP A 343 -4.34 -1.88 11.07
C TRP A 343 -5.58 -1.15 10.55
N ILE A 344 -6.29 -0.39 11.39
CA ILE A 344 -7.42 0.44 10.95
C ILE A 344 -6.96 1.47 9.92
N LEU A 345 -5.84 2.17 10.17
CA LEU A 345 -5.31 3.17 9.23
C LEU A 345 -4.95 2.54 7.89
N ALA A 346 -4.27 1.38 7.89
CA ALA A 346 -3.96 0.63 6.68
C ALA A 346 -5.23 0.19 5.94
N MET A 347 -6.28 -0.22 6.66
CA MET A 347 -7.58 -0.55 6.05
C MET A 347 -8.26 0.67 5.41
N LEU A 348 -8.20 1.84 6.04
CA LEU A 348 -8.80 3.06 5.50
C LEU A 348 -8.15 3.46 4.18
N ILE A 349 -6.82 3.37 4.11
CA ILE A 349 -6.02 3.68 2.92
C ILE A 349 -6.26 2.67 1.80
N ALA A 350 -6.50 1.40 2.16
CA ALA A 350 -6.79 0.34 1.21
C ALA A 350 -8.15 0.43 0.53
N ARG A 351 -9.08 1.23 1.06
CA ARG A 351 -10.42 1.34 0.47
C ARG A 351 -10.33 1.92 -0.94
N PRO A 352 -11.21 1.48 -1.85
CA PRO A 352 -11.43 2.19 -3.10
C PRO A 352 -11.74 3.64 -2.77
N GLN A 353 -10.88 4.55 -3.21
CA GLN A 353 -11.09 5.99 -3.07
C GLN A 353 -11.76 6.46 -4.35
N ALA A 354 -12.89 7.17 -4.20
CA ALA A 354 -13.37 8.03 -5.27
C ALA A 354 -12.42 9.23 -5.32
N VAL A 355 -11.88 9.51 -6.51
CA VAL A 355 -11.07 10.71 -6.72
C VAL A 355 -11.99 11.92 -6.56
N ASP A 356 -11.63 12.87 -5.70
CA ASP A 356 -12.33 14.14 -5.61
C ASP A 356 -12.03 14.96 -6.87
N GLU A 357 -12.96 14.89 -7.83
CA GLU A 357 -12.76 15.33 -9.21
C GLU A 357 -12.48 16.82 -9.33
N LEU A 358 -13.28 17.63 -8.63
CA LEU A 358 -13.20 19.09 -8.67
C LEU A 358 -11.89 19.61 -8.09
N SER A 359 -11.53 19.14 -6.89
CA SER A 359 -10.31 19.62 -6.23
C SER A 359 -9.04 19.16 -6.95
N LEU A 360 -9.04 17.95 -7.53
CA LEU A 360 -7.88 17.47 -8.28
C LEU A 360 -7.72 18.17 -9.63
N LEU A 361 -8.82 18.46 -10.33
CA LEU A 361 -8.79 19.19 -11.60
C LEU A 361 -8.37 20.65 -11.40
N GLU A 362 -8.85 21.30 -10.34
CA GLU A 362 -8.41 22.64 -9.92
C GLU A 362 -6.91 22.65 -9.61
N HIS A 363 -6.44 21.68 -8.83
CA HIS A 363 -5.01 21.52 -8.53
C HIS A 363 -4.15 21.32 -9.77
N PHE A 364 -4.60 20.52 -10.74
CA PHE A 364 -3.86 20.36 -12.00
C PHE A 364 -3.86 21.63 -12.84
N THR A 365 -4.97 22.38 -12.85
CA THR A 365 -5.03 23.65 -13.57
C THR A 365 -4.02 24.64 -12.99
N ASP A 366 -3.91 24.71 -11.66
CA ASP A 366 -2.95 25.60 -10.98
C ASP A 366 -1.49 25.13 -11.13
N SER A 367 -1.23 23.84 -10.94
CA SER A 367 0.14 23.28 -10.90
C SER A 367 0.75 23.00 -12.28
N SER A 368 -0.10 22.84 -13.31
CA SER A 368 0.29 22.45 -14.68
C SER A 368 -0.26 23.35 -15.79
N SER A 369 -0.59 24.60 -15.47
CA SER A 369 -0.99 25.59 -16.48
C SER A 369 0.10 25.82 -17.53
N MET A 370 -0.31 25.85 -18.80
CA MET A 370 0.60 26.03 -19.93
C MET A 370 0.15 27.17 -20.84
N GLU A 371 1.07 28.07 -21.18
CA GLU A 371 0.79 29.25 -22.00
C GLU A 371 0.21 28.89 -23.39
N ASN A 372 0.79 27.91 -24.11
CA ASN A 372 0.25 27.49 -25.42
C ASN A 372 -1.09 26.75 -25.31
N CYS A 373 -1.47 26.33 -24.10
CA CYS A 373 -2.76 25.74 -23.78
C CYS A 373 -3.74 26.78 -23.20
N GLY A 374 -3.45 28.08 -23.32
CA GLY A 374 -4.32 29.13 -22.78
C GLY A 374 -4.41 29.14 -21.25
N ASN A 375 -3.32 28.77 -20.58
CA ASN A 375 -3.22 28.58 -19.13
C ASN A 375 -4.06 27.43 -18.56
N HIS A 376 -4.52 26.51 -19.41
CA HIS A 376 -5.12 25.25 -18.98
C HIS A 376 -4.09 24.10 -18.94
N ALA A 377 -4.49 22.99 -18.32
CA ALA A 377 -3.69 21.77 -18.27
C ALA A 377 -3.54 21.11 -19.66
N GLY A 378 -2.36 20.59 -19.95
CA GLY A 378 -2.05 19.93 -21.21
C GLY A 378 -2.47 18.45 -21.24
N PRO A 379 -2.40 17.79 -22.42
CA PRO A 379 -2.79 16.40 -22.60
C PRO A 379 -2.02 15.40 -21.71
N ARG A 380 -0.76 15.68 -21.32
CA ARG A 380 -0.01 14.77 -20.43
C ARG A 380 -0.58 14.66 -19.03
N THR A 381 -1.27 15.70 -18.56
CA THR A 381 -1.96 15.70 -17.26
C THR A 381 -3.01 14.59 -17.18
N PHE A 382 -3.64 14.26 -18.32
CA PHE A 382 -4.77 13.32 -18.42
C PHE A 382 -4.38 11.90 -18.85
N CYS A 383 -3.10 11.62 -19.11
CA CYS A 383 -2.65 10.26 -19.43
C CYS A 383 -2.93 9.31 -18.26
N GLN A 384 -3.55 8.17 -18.53
CA GLN A 384 -3.90 7.17 -17.51
C GLN A 384 -3.00 5.93 -17.51
N THR A 385 -2.24 5.70 -18.58
CA THR A 385 -1.43 4.48 -18.76
C THR A 385 0.06 4.76 -18.85
N PHE A 386 0.84 3.84 -18.27
CA PHE A 386 2.28 3.71 -18.44
C PHE A 386 2.59 2.56 -19.40
N ASN A 387 3.52 2.76 -20.34
CA ASN A 387 4.11 1.72 -21.21
C ASN A 387 3.14 0.61 -21.64
N LYS A 388 2.42 0.79 -22.76
CA LYS A 388 2.02 -0.40 -23.52
C LYS A 388 3.31 -1.13 -23.90
N PRO A 389 3.51 -2.42 -23.55
CA PRO A 389 4.56 -3.16 -24.20
C PRO A 389 4.25 -3.09 -25.69
N THR A 390 5.14 -2.45 -26.46
CA THR A 390 5.12 -2.53 -27.91
C THR A 390 5.21 -4.00 -28.27
N THR A 391 4.07 -4.63 -28.54
CA THR A 391 4.01 -5.93 -29.19
C THR A 391 4.56 -5.72 -30.59
N GLY A 392 5.87 -5.88 -30.70
CA GLY A 392 6.54 -6.06 -31.97
C GLY A 392 6.00 -7.32 -32.64
N GLY A 393 5.38 -7.14 -33.80
CA GLY A 393 5.31 -8.13 -34.88
C GLY A 393 4.60 -9.45 -34.60
N ASN A 394 3.34 -9.55 -35.02
CA ASN A 394 2.99 -10.32 -36.22
C ASN A 394 1.50 -10.17 -36.53
N GLY A 395 1.20 -9.96 -37.80
CA GLY A 395 -0.18 -9.85 -38.29
C GLY A 395 -1.00 -11.07 -37.93
N SER A 396 -2.14 -10.83 -37.32
CA SER A 396 -3.26 -11.76 -37.24
C SER A 396 -4.53 -10.94 -37.44
N THR A 397 -4.95 -10.87 -38.70
CA THR A 397 -6.26 -10.37 -39.11
C THR A 397 -7.34 -11.35 -38.65
N THR A 398 -7.87 -11.16 -37.44
CA THR A 398 -9.17 -11.70 -37.05
C THR A 398 -9.79 -10.86 -35.95
N GLY A 399 -10.93 -10.23 -36.28
CA GLY A 399 -12.08 -10.03 -35.39
C GLY A 399 -11.84 -9.27 -34.10
N GLU A 400 -12.28 -8.01 -34.10
CA GLU A 400 -12.45 -7.13 -32.96
C GLU A 400 -13.09 -7.84 -31.74
N GLU A 401 -12.33 -7.93 -30.66
CA GLU A 401 -12.86 -7.84 -29.31
C GLU A 401 -11.87 -6.99 -28.50
N SER A 402 -12.42 -6.07 -27.73
CA SER A 402 -11.78 -4.87 -27.18
C SER A 402 -10.58 -5.16 -26.27
N ASP A 403 -9.38 -4.96 -26.79
CA ASP A 403 -8.09 -5.00 -26.06
C ASP A 403 -7.80 -3.67 -25.30
N HIS A 404 -8.85 -2.89 -24.99
CA HIS A 404 -8.75 -1.59 -24.30
C HIS A 404 -8.91 -1.70 -22.76
N LEU A 405 -9.04 -2.92 -22.21
CA LEU A 405 -9.51 -3.14 -20.85
C LEU A 405 -8.47 -3.74 -19.87
N ASP A 406 -7.17 -3.61 -20.12
CA ASP A 406 -6.14 -3.88 -19.11
C ASP A 406 -5.17 -2.67 -19.03
N ARG A 407 -5.73 -1.49 -18.77
CA ARG A 407 -4.98 -0.24 -18.58
C ARG A 407 -4.59 -0.06 -17.10
N ASP A 408 -3.98 -1.05 -16.45
CA ASP A 408 -3.55 -0.87 -15.05
C ASP A 408 -2.23 -0.06 -14.95
N VAL A 409 -2.20 0.98 -14.11
CA VAL A 409 -0.92 1.58 -13.69
C VAL A 409 -0.14 0.51 -12.91
N GLU A 410 1.04 0.15 -13.40
CA GLU A 410 1.87 -0.86 -12.74
C GLU A 410 2.40 -0.30 -11.41
N SER A 411 1.84 -0.76 -10.29
CA SER A 411 2.33 -0.43 -8.95
C SER A 411 3.78 -0.87 -8.80
N PHE A 412 4.63 0.01 -8.25
CA PHE A 412 6.00 -0.34 -7.86
C PHE A 412 6.04 -1.40 -6.74
N PHE A 413 4.94 -1.55 -5.99
CA PHE A 413 4.73 -2.56 -4.95
C PHE A 413 3.65 -3.56 -5.39
N LYS A 414 3.97 -4.39 -6.39
CA LYS A 414 3.02 -5.26 -7.10
C LYS A 414 2.24 -6.20 -6.18
N PHE A 415 2.89 -6.70 -5.13
CA PHE A 415 2.31 -7.70 -4.25
C PHE A 415 1.57 -7.06 -3.08
N HIS A 416 2.23 -6.15 -2.35
CA HIS A 416 1.66 -5.53 -1.17
C HIS A 416 0.54 -4.53 -1.47
N SER A 417 0.50 -3.94 -2.67
CA SER A 417 -0.63 -3.10 -3.08
C SER A 417 -1.86 -3.90 -3.50
N LYS A 418 -1.71 -5.19 -3.87
CA LYS A 418 -2.80 -6.04 -4.36
C LYS A 418 -3.30 -7.06 -3.33
N ILE A 419 -2.42 -7.58 -2.48
CA ILE A 419 -2.72 -8.68 -1.56
C ILE A 419 -2.56 -8.21 -0.11
N GLN A 420 -3.69 -7.87 0.51
CA GLN A 420 -3.74 -7.45 1.92
C GLN A 420 -4.34 -8.51 2.86
N ALA A 421 -4.95 -9.57 2.30
CA ALA A 421 -5.57 -10.66 3.06
C ALA A 421 -4.69 -11.20 4.22
N PRO A 422 -3.37 -11.41 4.03
CA PRO A 422 -2.51 -11.89 5.13
C PRO A 422 -2.51 -10.97 6.36
N ILE A 423 -2.53 -9.64 6.17
CA ILE A 423 -2.55 -8.67 7.28
C ILE A 423 -3.80 -8.89 8.13
N HIS A 424 -4.96 -9.02 7.49
CA HIS A 424 -6.23 -9.24 8.20
C HIS A 424 -6.26 -10.59 8.92
N VAL A 425 -5.75 -11.65 8.30
CA VAL A 425 -5.69 -12.99 8.91
C VAL A 425 -4.84 -12.97 10.18
N ILE A 426 -3.64 -12.36 10.11
CA ILE A 426 -2.74 -12.27 11.26
C ILE A 426 -3.36 -11.38 12.35
N MET A 427 -3.98 -10.26 12.00
CA MET A 427 -4.64 -9.38 12.97
C MET A 427 -5.83 -10.04 13.66
N ALA A 428 -6.69 -10.74 12.91
CA ALA A 428 -7.80 -11.49 13.48
C ALA A 428 -7.30 -12.56 14.47
N PHE A 429 -6.21 -13.24 14.13
CA PHE A 429 -5.56 -14.21 15.02
C PHE A 429 -5.05 -13.56 16.32
N LEU A 430 -4.34 -12.42 16.23
CA LEU A 430 -3.82 -11.69 17.40
C LEU A 430 -4.95 -11.17 18.32
N ILE A 431 -6.07 -10.73 17.75
CA ILE A 431 -7.24 -10.29 18.50
C ILE A 431 -7.91 -11.48 19.19
N LEU A 432 -8.08 -12.59 18.48
CA LEU A 432 -8.69 -13.81 19.03
C LEU A 432 -7.86 -14.39 20.18
N ASP A 433 -6.53 -14.46 20.05
CA ASP A 433 -5.65 -14.91 21.14
C ASP A 433 -5.81 -14.03 22.38
N TRP A 434 -5.83 -12.70 22.21
CA TRP A 434 -6.00 -11.77 23.31
C TRP A 434 -7.36 -11.92 24.00
N ILE A 435 -8.45 -12.04 23.24
CA ILE A 435 -9.79 -12.28 23.80
C ILE A 435 -9.81 -13.59 24.58
N LEU A 436 -9.29 -14.68 24.03
CA LEU A 436 -9.23 -15.99 24.69
C LEU A 436 -8.42 -15.94 25.98
N ALA A 437 -7.30 -15.21 25.99
CA ALA A 437 -6.47 -15.01 27.17
C ALA A 437 -7.22 -14.25 28.28
N MET A 438 -7.89 -13.14 27.91
CA MET A 438 -8.66 -12.33 28.85
C MET A 438 -9.86 -13.08 29.42
N VAL A 439 -10.57 -13.84 28.58
CA VAL A 439 -11.69 -14.70 29.00
C VAL A 439 -11.19 -15.76 29.98
N ARG A 440 -10.03 -16.39 29.73
CA ARG A 440 -9.44 -17.38 30.63
C ARG A 440 -9.13 -16.78 32.00
N VAL A 441 -8.46 -15.63 32.05
CA VAL A 441 -8.15 -14.93 33.31
C VAL A 441 -9.43 -14.57 34.07
N HIS A 442 -10.45 -14.07 33.36
CA HIS A 442 -11.68 -13.64 34.00
C HIS A 442 -12.55 -14.80 34.52
N LEU A 443 -12.54 -15.95 33.83
CA LEU A 443 -13.32 -17.13 34.22
C LEU A 443 -12.63 -17.99 35.28
N PHE A 444 -11.30 -18.13 35.23
CA PHE A 444 -10.56 -19.09 36.05
C PHE A 444 -9.78 -18.47 37.22
N GLU A 445 -9.30 -17.23 37.10
CA GLU A 445 -8.45 -16.62 38.15
C GLU A 445 -9.20 -15.61 39.03
N ARG A 446 -10.26 -14.98 38.50
CA ARG A 446 -11.09 -14.05 39.28
C ARG A 446 -12.23 -14.83 39.93
N GLY A 447 -12.15 -15.05 41.24
CA GLY A 447 -13.15 -15.76 42.07
C GLY A 447 -14.52 -15.09 42.19
N ASP A 448 -15.00 -14.44 41.12
CA ASP A 448 -16.29 -13.76 41.05
C ASP A 448 -17.44 -14.77 40.94
N CYS A 449 -18.67 -14.32 41.25
CA CYS A 449 -19.89 -15.15 41.20
C CYS A 449 -20.12 -15.81 39.83
N ILE A 450 -19.61 -15.19 38.75
CA ILE A 450 -19.66 -15.69 37.38
C ILE A 450 -18.74 -16.92 37.20
N SER A 451 -17.56 -16.93 37.81
CA SER A 451 -16.62 -18.07 37.78
C SER A 451 -17.25 -19.32 38.40
N ARG A 452 -17.93 -19.17 39.54
CA ARG A 452 -18.66 -20.28 40.20
C ARG A 452 -19.83 -20.81 39.37
N LYS A 453 -20.59 -19.93 38.70
CA LYS A 453 -21.65 -20.35 37.77
C LYS A 453 -21.10 -20.99 36.51
N ALA A 454 -19.99 -20.49 35.96
CA ALA A 454 -19.34 -21.06 34.78
C ALA A 454 -18.75 -22.44 35.07
N HIS A 455 -18.14 -22.66 36.24
CA HIS A 455 -17.73 -23.98 36.69
C HIS A 455 -18.91 -24.94 36.82
N ALA A 456 -20.00 -24.52 37.47
CA ALA A 456 -21.21 -25.34 37.60
C ALA A 456 -21.90 -25.65 36.24
N LEU A 457 -21.72 -24.78 35.24
CA LEU A 457 -22.27 -24.94 33.90
C LEU A 457 -21.35 -25.80 33.00
N MET A 458 -20.03 -25.70 33.15
CA MET A 458 -19.04 -26.63 32.57
C MET A 458 -19.07 -28.02 33.19
N GLU A 459 -19.54 -28.15 34.43
CA GLU A 459 -19.74 -29.43 35.09
C GLU A 459 -21.07 -30.09 34.64
N LYS A 460 -22.09 -29.28 34.31
CA LYS A 460 -23.37 -29.71 33.73
C LYS A 460 -23.31 -30.04 32.25
N LEU A 461 -22.55 -29.29 31.44
CA LEU A 461 -22.18 -29.73 30.09
C LEU A 461 -21.13 -30.81 30.26
N HIS A 462 -21.35 -32.03 29.76
CA HIS A 462 -20.45 -33.18 29.83
C HIS A 462 -19.07 -33.00 29.12
N PHE A 463 -18.38 -31.88 29.30
CA PHE A 463 -17.03 -31.65 28.78
C PHE A 463 -15.95 -32.43 29.54
N GLY A 464 -16.27 -32.99 30.71
CA GLY A 464 -15.36 -33.86 31.48
C GLY A 464 -15.01 -35.19 30.80
N ARG A 465 -15.82 -35.68 29.85
CA ARG A 465 -15.57 -36.95 29.14
C ARG A 465 -14.78 -36.78 27.84
N LEU A 466 -14.50 -35.54 27.41
CA LEU A 466 -13.66 -35.26 26.23
C LEU A 466 -12.17 -35.10 26.58
N LYS A 467 -11.76 -35.41 27.81
CA LYS A 467 -10.34 -35.45 28.21
C LYS A 467 -9.74 -36.84 27.94
N SER A 468 -9.74 -37.23 26.67
CA SER A 468 -8.85 -38.29 26.21
C SER A 468 -7.45 -37.67 26.11
N LEU A 469 -6.48 -38.22 26.84
CA LEU A 469 -5.06 -37.83 26.80
C LEU A 469 -4.50 -37.79 25.36
N TYR A 470 -5.12 -38.53 24.44
CA TYR A 470 -4.78 -38.50 23.01
C TYR A 470 -5.19 -37.17 22.36
N THR A 471 -6.39 -36.66 22.64
CA THR A 471 -6.93 -35.40 22.07
C THR A 471 -6.17 -34.16 22.55
N GLU A 472 -5.67 -34.17 23.78
CA GLU A 472 -4.92 -33.06 24.38
C GLU A 472 -3.58 -32.82 23.67
N ARG A 473 -2.89 -33.90 23.27
CA ARG A 473 -1.61 -33.82 22.55
C ARG A 473 -1.75 -33.28 21.13
N TYR A 474 -2.75 -33.75 20.38
CA TYR A 474 -3.02 -33.22 19.03
C TYR A 474 -3.44 -31.75 19.07
N PHE A 475 -4.20 -31.36 20.09
CA PHE A 475 -4.62 -29.97 20.27
C PHE A 475 -3.44 -29.02 20.52
N VAL A 476 -2.50 -29.40 21.39
CA VAL A 476 -1.28 -28.61 21.64
C VAL A 476 -0.41 -28.50 20.39
N LEU A 477 -0.20 -29.60 19.66
CA LEU A 477 0.56 -29.60 18.40
C LEU A 477 -0.10 -28.73 17.33
N LEU A 478 -1.43 -28.74 17.25
CA LEU A 478 -2.19 -27.90 16.33
C LEU A 478 -2.01 -26.41 16.65
N ILE A 479 -2.09 -26.03 17.92
CA ILE A 479 -1.89 -24.63 18.35
C ILE A 479 -0.46 -24.15 18.04
N GLU A 480 0.56 -24.94 18.36
CA GLU A 480 1.95 -24.60 18.00
C GLU A 480 2.15 -24.50 16.48
N SER A 481 1.54 -25.40 15.71
CA SER A 481 1.57 -25.35 14.24
C SER A 481 0.95 -24.07 13.69
N ILE A 482 -0.18 -23.62 14.26
CA ILE A 482 -0.82 -22.36 13.87
C ILE A 482 0.11 -21.17 14.16
N TRP A 483 0.73 -21.11 15.35
CA TRP A 483 1.68 -20.06 15.69
C TRP A 483 2.87 -20.01 14.73
N ILE A 484 3.48 -21.16 14.44
CA ILE A 484 4.59 -21.26 13.48
C ILE A 484 4.14 -20.81 12.09
N SER A 485 2.93 -21.20 11.66
CA SER A 485 2.36 -20.79 10.37
C SER A 485 2.22 -19.26 10.27
N MET A 486 1.72 -18.59 11.32
CA MET A 486 1.59 -17.13 11.35
C MET A 486 2.95 -16.42 11.36
N GLU A 487 3.93 -16.95 12.08
CA GLU A 487 5.31 -16.44 12.06
C GLU A 487 5.97 -16.61 10.68
N VAL A 488 5.81 -17.77 10.05
CA VAL A 488 6.35 -18.01 8.70
C VAL A 488 5.67 -17.09 7.68
N LEU A 489 4.34 -16.95 7.75
CA LEU A 489 3.59 -16.05 6.88
C LEU A 489 4.10 -14.61 7.02
N THR A 490 4.26 -14.10 8.25
CA THR A 490 4.78 -12.74 8.47
C THR A 490 6.20 -12.56 7.94
N ILE A 491 7.09 -13.54 8.12
CA ILE A 491 8.46 -13.49 7.59
C ILE A 491 8.47 -13.50 6.06
N VAL A 492 7.71 -14.39 5.42
CA VAL A 492 7.65 -14.49 3.96
C VAL A 492 7.13 -13.19 3.34
N MET A 493 6.02 -12.67 3.86
CA MET A 493 5.46 -11.40 3.39
C MET A 493 6.43 -10.24 3.65
N GLY A 494 7.06 -10.19 4.83
CA GLY A 494 8.08 -9.19 5.14
C GLY A 494 9.29 -9.26 4.20
N ALA A 495 9.75 -10.45 3.83
CA ALA A 495 10.86 -10.64 2.88
C ALA A 495 10.49 -10.15 1.47
N ILE A 496 9.26 -10.40 1.02
CA ILE A 496 8.73 -9.83 -0.23
C ILE A 496 8.73 -8.30 -0.12
N GLY A 497 8.34 -7.74 1.03
CA GLY A 497 8.32 -6.29 1.26
C GLY A 497 9.72 -5.68 1.16
N VAL A 498 10.72 -6.30 1.78
CA VAL A 498 12.13 -5.88 1.66
C VAL A 498 12.61 -5.94 0.21
N HIS A 499 12.23 -6.98 -0.54
CA HIS A 499 12.57 -7.08 -1.95
C HIS A 499 11.94 -5.94 -2.78
N GLU A 500 10.67 -5.61 -2.55
CA GLU A 500 10.00 -4.49 -3.21
C GLU A 500 10.62 -3.13 -2.86
N PHE A 501 10.89 -2.87 -1.57
CA PHE A 501 11.60 -1.65 -1.15
C PHE A 501 13.00 -1.54 -1.80
N ALA A 502 13.74 -2.64 -1.88
CA ALA A 502 15.06 -2.66 -2.52
C ALA A 502 14.96 -2.44 -4.04
N ALA A 503 13.97 -3.03 -4.71
CA ALA A 503 13.72 -2.83 -6.13
C ALA A 503 13.33 -1.37 -6.43
N PHE A 504 12.42 -0.81 -5.63
CA PHE A 504 11.99 0.58 -5.77
C PHE A 504 13.13 1.57 -5.51
N ARG A 505 13.97 1.32 -4.50
CA ARG A 505 15.19 2.12 -4.28
C ARG A 505 16.12 2.09 -5.49
N ARG A 506 16.33 0.93 -6.11
CA ARG A 506 17.18 0.81 -7.31
C ARG A 506 16.63 1.63 -8.47
N LEU A 507 15.31 1.65 -8.63
CA LEU A 507 14.64 2.49 -9.63
C LEU A 507 14.91 3.98 -9.36
N LEU A 508 14.73 4.44 -8.12
CA LEU A 508 14.99 5.84 -7.75
C LEU A 508 16.47 6.23 -7.93
N SER A 509 17.41 5.32 -7.63
CA SER A 509 18.84 5.58 -7.83
C SER A 509 19.30 5.47 -9.29
N GLY A 510 18.58 4.71 -10.12
CA GLY A 510 18.90 4.49 -11.54
C GLY A 510 18.38 5.59 -12.46
N GLY A 511 17.57 6.52 -11.95
CA GLY A 511 17.13 7.72 -12.67
C GLY A 511 18.22 8.77 -12.88
N GLU A 512 19.33 8.69 -12.12
CA GLU A 512 20.53 9.47 -12.37
C GLU A 512 21.55 8.66 -13.19
N SER A 513 21.75 9.11 -14.44
CA SER A 513 22.85 8.78 -15.35
C SER A 513 22.67 7.57 -16.27
N GLY A 514 22.38 7.89 -17.54
CA GLY A 514 23.16 7.32 -18.63
C GLY A 514 24.62 7.72 -18.48
N ASN A 515 25.35 6.97 -17.66
CA ASN A 515 26.76 6.64 -17.84
C ASN A 515 27.18 5.75 -16.68
N GLU A 516 27.69 4.56 -17.03
CA GLU A 516 28.39 3.68 -16.11
C GLU A 516 29.39 4.48 -15.27
N SER A 517 29.06 4.67 -13.99
CA SER A 517 30.03 5.14 -13.03
C SER A 517 29.84 4.42 -11.71
N LYS A 518 30.80 3.55 -11.43
CA LYS A 518 31.09 2.94 -10.13
C LYS A 518 31.43 4.02 -9.08
N VAL A 519 30.56 4.99 -8.78
CA VAL A 519 30.76 5.92 -7.65
C VAL A 519 29.41 6.48 -7.18
N ALA A 520 28.78 5.87 -6.18
CA ALA A 520 27.95 6.58 -5.16
C ALA A 520 27.37 5.62 -4.10
N LEU A 521 28.18 4.75 -3.50
CA LEU A 521 27.79 4.04 -2.27
C LEU A 521 28.12 4.86 -0.99
N SER A 522 28.47 6.15 -1.12
CA SER A 522 29.20 6.89 -0.09
C SER A 522 28.61 8.23 0.37
N LYS A 523 27.53 8.76 -0.21
CA LYS A 523 26.94 10.02 0.27
C LYS A 523 25.49 9.78 0.67
N TRP A 524 25.29 9.59 1.97
CA TRP A 524 23.95 9.61 2.55
C TRP A 524 23.42 11.04 2.49
N GLY A 525 22.18 11.20 2.01
CA GLY A 525 21.47 12.47 2.08
C GLY A 525 21.21 12.89 3.53
N PHE A 526 21.06 14.18 3.78
CA PHE A 526 20.69 14.69 5.11
C PHE A 526 19.36 14.05 5.58
N GLY A 527 18.36 13.98 4.71
CA GLY A 527 17.08 13.35 5.04
C GLY A 527 17.19 11.85 5.33
N GLN A 528 18.06 11.11 4.61
CA GLN A 528 18.37 9.71 4.95
C GLN A 528 18.93 9.59 6.37
N LEU A 529 19.89 10.45 6.75
CA LEU A 529 20.47 10.44 8.10
C LEU A 529 19.40 10.72 9.16
N VAL A 530 18.53 11.71 8.93
CA VAL A 530 17.43 12.05 9.84
C VAL A 530 16.42 10.89 9.96
N ALA A 531 16.09 10.23 8.84
CA ALA A 531 15.17 9.11 8.82
C ALA A 531 15.71 7.90 9.62
N VAL A 532 17.03 7.68 9.61
CA VAL A 532 17.67 6.65 10.45
C VAL A 532 17.67 7.01 11.93
N CYS A 533 17.75 8.31 12.25
CA CYS A 533 17.71 8.78 13.64
C CYS A 533 16.43 8.39 14.39
N VAL A 534 15.33 8.05 13.69
CA VAL A 534 14.10 7.53 14.31
C VAL A 534 14.37 6.26 15.13
N TRP A 535 15.33 5.43 14.71
CA TRP A 535 15.65 4.17 15.39
C TRP A 535 16.74 4.29 16.46
N VAL A 536 17.49 5.40 16.48
CA VAL A 536 18.62 5.62 17.40
C VAL A 536 18.20 5.54 18.88
N PRO A 537 17.08 6.12 19.34
CA PRO A 537 16.67 6.02 20.74
C PRO A 537 16.47 4.58 21.21
N VAL A 538 15.92 3.71 20.37
CA VAL A 538 15.69 2.28 20.68
C VAL A 538 17.02 1.56 20.86
N VAL A 539 17.93 1.72 19.90
CA VAL A 539 19.27 1.09 19.94
C VAL A 539 20.11 1.62 21.10
N LEU A 540 20.05 2.93 21.36
CA LEU A 540 20.80 3.55 22.45
C LEU A 540 20.27 3.08 23.82
N LYS A 541 18.95 2.97 23.98
CA LYS A 541 18.35 2.44 25.22
C LYS A 541 18.81 1.00 25.47
N PHE A 542 18.84 0.15 24.45
CA PHE A 542 19.40 -1.20 24.55
C PHE A 542 20.86 -1.18 25.01
N ALA A 543 21.71 -0.39 24.36
CA ALA A 543 23.11 -0.28 24.72
C ALA A 543 23.32 0.19 26.17
N CYS A 544 22.55 1.19 26.63
CA CYS A 544 22.59 1.65 28.02
C CYS A 544 22.18 0.55 29.01
N LEU A 545 21.12 -0.23 28.72
CA LEU A 545 20.69 -1.32 29.60
C LEU A 545 21.73 -2.45 29.67
N MET A 546 22.47 -2.67 28.58
CA MET A 546 23.58 -3.62 28.54
C MET A 546 24.79 -3.17 29.36
N VAL A 547 25.11 -1.87 29.34
CA VAL A 547 26.27 -1.30 30.07
C VAL A 547 25.97 -1.11 31.57
N ASP A 548 24.83 -0.51 31.92
CA ASP A 548 24.49 -0.14 33.30
C ASP A 548 23.82 -1.29 34.08
N GLY A 549 23.38 -2.35 33.39
CA GLY A 549 22.47 -3.35 33.94
C GLY A 549 21.01 -2.86 33.94
N ALA A 550 20.07 -3.79 33.73
CA ALA A 550 18.65 -3.44 33.56
C ALA A 550 18.02 -2.80 34.82
N LEU A 551 18.29 -3.36 36.01
CA LEU A 551 17.74 -2.85 37.28
C LEU A 551 18.34 -1.49 37.69
N PRO A 552 19.68 -1.30 37.72
CA PRO A 552 20.27 0.00 38.01
C PRO A 552 19.87 1.07 37.00
N GLY A 553 19.80 0.70 35.71
CA GLY A 553 19.37 1.59 34.64
C GLY A 553 17.93 2.08 34.81
N TRP A 554 17.00 1.19 35.18
CA TRP A 554 15.61 1.58 35.47
C TRP A 554 15.47 2.39 36.75
N ARG A 555 16.22 2.05 37.81
CA ARG A 555 16.23 2.80 39.08
C ARG A 555 16.73 4.24 38.88
N LYS A 556 17.70 4.47 37.99
CA LYS A 556 18.15 5.83 37.62
C LYS A 556 17.05 6.66 36.92
N ARG A 557 16.12 6.01 36.18
CA ARG A 557 15.06 6.69 35.41
C ARG A 557 13.77 6.92 36.19
N LEU A 558 13.37 5.96 37.03
CA LEU A 558 12.13 5.99 37.79
C LEU A 558 12.27 6.75 39.14
N GLY A 559 13.50 7.10 39.52
CA GLY A 559 13.80 7.76 40.78
C GLY A 559 13.93 6.78 41.96
N GLN A 560 14.59 7.23 43.04
CA GLN A 560 14.93 6.39 44.20
C GLN A 560 13.72 5.90 45.01
N PHE A 561 12.52 6.45 44.77
CA PHE A 561 11.32 6.18 45.57
C PHE A 561 10.42 5.07 45.00
N ILE A 562 10.80 4.45 43.89
CA ILE A 562 10.01 3.36 43.27
C ILE A 562 10.73 2.03 43.48
N GLU A 563 10.14 1.14 44.28
CA GLU A 563 10.65 -0.21 44.48
C GLU A 563 10.28 -1.09 43.28
N ILE A 564 11.27 -1.36 42.42
CA ILE A 564 11.12 -2.25 41.28
C ILE A 564 11.27 -3.69 41.79
N THR A 565 10.14 -4.37 42.01
CA THR A 565 10.13 -5.80 42.32
C THR A 565 9.93 -6.62 41.05
N GLN A 566 10.80 -7.59 40.82
CA GLN A 566 10.59 -8.56 39.75
C GLN A 566 9.41 -9.46 40.16
N ARG A 567 8.36 -9.51 39.36
CA ARG A 567 7.21 -10.41 39.61
C ARG A 567 7.73 -11.84 39.67
N LYS A 568 7.71 -12.46 40.86
CA LYS A 568 7.87 -13.92 40.98
C LYS A 568 6.67 -14.54 40.30
N GLU A 569 6.89 -15.28 39.22
CA GLU A 569 5.88 -16.21 38.72
C GLU A 569 5.53 -17.18 39.86
N PRO A 570 4.24 -17.49 40.08
CA PRO A 570 3.87 -18.57 40.99
C PRO A 570 4.59 -19.84 40.54
N GLU A 571 5.16 -20.59 41.49
CA GLU A 571 5.68 -21.92 41.18
C GLU A 571 4.60 -22.69 40.41
N PRO A 572 4.93 -23.32 39.28
CA PRO A 572 4.01 -24.25 38.66
C PRO A 572 3.76 -25.35 39.69
N ASP A 573 2.50 -25.49 40.08
CA ASP A 573 2.04 -26.67 40.81
C ASP A 573 2.54 -27.90 40.04
N GLY A 574 3.09 -28.90 40.74
CA GLY A 574 3.87 -30.01 40.18
C GLY A 574 3.15 -30.92 39.16
N ASN A 575 2.03 -30.49 38.60
CA ASN A 575 1.27 -31.11 37.52
C ASN A 575 1.53 -30.50 36.13
N ASP A 576 2.29 -29.40 36.00
CA ASP A 576 2.65 -28.80 34.70
C ASP A 576 3.91 -29.42 34.05
N ILE A 577 4.18 -30.69 34.35
CA ILE A 577 5.13 -31.53 33.62
C ILE A 577 4.38 -32.22 32.46
N VAL A 578 3.94 -31.44 31.47
CA VAL A 578 3.25 -32.01 30.28
C VAL A 578 4.24 -32.41 29.17
N MET A 579 5.55 -32.20 29.35
CA MET A 579 6.57 -32.65 28.39
C MET A 579 7.31 -33.96 28.79
N GLU A 580 7.23 -34.44 30.04
CA GLU A 580 7.91 -35.70 30.42
C GLU A 580 7.15 -36.97 30.01
N ASN A 581 5.84 -36.90 29.78
CA ASN A 581 5.05 -38.09 29.43
C ASN A 581 5.23 -38.58 27.97
N LEU A 582 6.18 -38.02 27.23
CA LEU A 582 6.49 -38.44 25.86
C LEU A 582 7.51 -39.56 25.75
N LEU A 583 8.08 -40.03 26.86
CA LEU A 583 9.09 -41.08 26.83
C LEU A 583 8.65 -42.32 27.60
N LEU A 584 8.37 -43.35 26.81
CA LEU A 584 8.41 -44.78 27.12
C LEU A 584 8.55 -45.12 28.60
N SER A 585 7.42 -45.22 29.30
CA SER A 585 7.35 -45.98 30.54
C SER A 585 7.03 -47.43 30.20
N ARG A 586 8.04 -48.31 30.29
CA ARG A 586 7.86 -49.77 30.29
C ARG A 586 7.23 -50.22 31.64
N PRO A 587 6.51 -51.35 31.70
CA PRO A 587 5.72 -51.72 32.87
C PRO A 587 6.60 -52.33 33.97
N THR A 588 6.57 -51.75 35.16
CA THR A 588 7.22 -52.31 36.34
C THR A 588 6.40 -53.49 36.87
N LYS A 589 7.06 -54.66 36.99
CA LYS A 589 6.49 -55.88 37.57
C LYS A 589 6.01 -55.63 39.01
N ARG A 590 4.77 -56.03 39.26
CA ARG A 590 4.13 -56.14 40.56
C ARG A 590 4.73 -57.33 41.31
N GLY A 591 5.19 -57.12 42.54
CA GLY A 591 5.68 -58.19 43.40
C GLY A 591 5.86 -57.73 44.84
N GLN A 592 4.93 -58.21 45.67
CA GLN A 592 5.03 -58.46 47.11
C GLN A 592 4.63 -57.35 48.09
N ALA A 593 3.67 -57.75 48.93
CA ALA A 593 3.09 -57.06 50.06
C ALA A 593 4.09 -56.93 51.22
N ASP A 594 3.89 -55.92 52.07
CA ASP A 594 3.56 -56.18 53.48
C ASP A 594 2.96 -54.93 54.16
N GLU A 595 2.25 -55.27 55.22
CA GLU A 595 1.30 -54.56 56.08
C GLU A 595 1.87 -53.45 56.98
N VAL A 596 0.94 -52.67 57.55
CA VAL A 596 0.88 -52.14 58.95
C VAL A 596 0.75 -50.61 59.10
N GLU A 597 -0.40 -50.23 59.69
CA GLU A 597 -0.77 -49.10 60.59
C GLU A 597 -0.28 -47.66 60.30
N GLY A 598 -1.06 -46.59 60.44
CA GLY A 598 -2.24 -46.32 61.25
C GLY A 598 -2.09 -44.90 61.85
N GLY A 599 -3.15 -44.10 61.93
CA GLY A 599 -3.15 -42.87 62.73
C GLY A 599 -3.61 -41.58 62.04
N THR A 600 -4.93 -41.38 62.04
CA THR A 600 -5.61 -40.09 61.97
C THR A 600 -5.12 -39.08 63.02
N LEU A 601 -5.05 -37.78 62.69
CA LEU A 601 -5.63 -36.72 63.54
C LEU A 601 -5.79 -35.38 62.80
N THR A 602 -6.97 -34.80 63.03
CA THR A 602 -7.59 -33.62 62.44
C THR A 602 -7.17 -32.30 63.07
N ALA A 603 -7.37 -31.22 62.30
CA ALA A 603 -7.20 -29.81 62.63
C ALA A 603 -8.13 -29.25 63.73
N ARG A 604 -7.69 -28.22 64.48
CA ARG A 604 -8.30 -26.85 64.54
C ARG A 604 -7.68 -25.89 65.57
N ARG A 605 -7.40 -24.67 65.07
CA ARG A 605 -7.52 -23.30 65.65
C ARG A 605 -7.64 -23.11 67.17
N SER A 606 -6.89 -22.12 67.69
CA SER A 606 -7.44 -20.99 68.45
C SER A 606 -6.43 -19.84 68.59
N TRP A 607 -6.95 -18.60 68.57
CA TRP A 607 -6.26 -17.32 68.70
C TRP A 607 -5.83 -16.99 70.15
N GLY A 608 -4.88 -16.07 70.33
CA GLY A 608 -4.87 -15.18 71.50
C GLY A 608 -3.52 -14.63 72.00
N ARG A 609 -3.23 -13.38 71.60
CA ARG A 609 -2.69 -12.24 72.38
C ARG A 609 -1.28 -12.26 73.06
N THR A 610 -0.45 -11.32 72.57
CA THR A 610 0.36 -10.26 73.24
C THR A 610 1.31 -10.58 74.39
N TYR A 611 2.57 -10.13 74.25
CA TYR A 611 3.41 -9.21 75.07
C TYR A 611 4.75 -9.11 74.29
N ASP A 612 5.45 -8.00 74.04
CA ASP A 612 5.46 -6.59 74.50
C ASP A 612 5.70 -5.64 73.31
#